data_AF-A0A178GX31-F1
#
_entry.id   AF-A0A178GX31-F1
#
_cell.length_a   1.000
_cell.length_b   1.000
_cell.length_c   1.000
_cell.angle_alpha   90.00
_cell.angle_beta   90.00
_cell.angle_gamma   90.00
#
_symmetry.space_group_name_H-M   'P 1'
#
loop_
_entity.id
_entity.type
_entity.pdbx_description
1 polymer ?
#
loop_
_entity_poly.entity_id
_entity_poly.type
_entity_poly.pdbx_seq_one_letter_code
_entity_poly.pdbx_strand_id
1 'polypeptide(L)'
;MELISHQLSAGIYYFLSFSLIISIIVFVHECGHYIVAKACKVKVESFSIGFGPEIFGFNDKSGTRWKLSAFPLGGYVKMLGDTNAASVPVDQQKLTEEEKLYSFHTKPRYQKAAIVFAGPFANMIFTVIAFTIFFSVAGYYRTPPVIGNVIEESAAKQAGLLPGDTITQINEYKIKYFEDISRVIMSNPETRIEIKYSRNNEEYRTILTPFTVEDRDVFGNIIERKTIGITSINMIGLKQSSFLGAASLSVNETYHTMCLTIKALFQIVVGKRSINEIGGPIKIAKYSGQSAKKGLMMVLYFMAIISANLAAINLLPIPLLDGGHLFHYIIEAVIRRDLSLKYQKYAVTFGATILFLLMAVAITNDIRHLF
;
A
#
# COMPACT_ATOMS: atom_id res chain seq x y z
N MET A 1 -36.39 -8.98 13.53
CA MET A 1 -36.22 -7.52 13.37
C MET A 1 -34.92 -7.04 14.01
N GLU A 2 -34.59 -7.46 15.24
CA GLU A 2 -33.32 -7.14 15.93
C GLU A 2 -32.05 -7.65 15.23
N LEU A 3 -32.08 -8.83 14.61
CA LEU A 3 -30.92 -9.36 13.87
C LEU A 3 -30.56 -8.47 12.66
N ILE A 4 -31.59 -7.96 11.97
CA ILE A 4 -31.44 -7.10 10.79
C ILE A 4 -30.95 -5.72 11.22
N SER A 5 -31.47 -5.15 12.31
CA SER A 5 -31.00 -3.86 12.82
C SER A 5 -29.55 -3.91 13.31
N HIS A 6 -29.13 -5.02 13.94
CA HIS A 6 -27.74 -5.22 14.38
C HIS A 6 -26.77 -5.43 13.20
N GLN A 7 -27.20 -6.12 12.14
CA GLN A 7 -26.39 -6.25 10.93
C GLN A 7 -26.27 -4.93 10.16
N LEU A 8 -27.35 -4.15 10.09
CA LEU A 8 -27.37 -2.84 9.44
C LEU A 8 -26.47 -1.84 10.18
N SER A 9 -26.52 -1.81 11.51
CA SER A 9 -25.67 -0.94 12.33
C SER A 9 -24.19 -1.31 12.21
N ALA A 10 -23.86 -2.61 12.16
CA ALA A 10 -22.50 -3.07 11.91
C ALA A 10 -21.99 -2.68 10.52
N GLY A 11 -22.83 -2.80 9.48
CA GLY A 11 -22.51 -2.38 8.11
C GLY A 11 -22.24 -0.88 8.00
N ILE A 12 -23.10 -0.05 8.59
CA ILE A 12 -22.92 1.41 8.64
C ILE A 12 -21.61 1.76 9.36
N TYR A 13 -21.34 1.13 10.50
CA TYR A 13 -20.11 1.36 11.25
C TYR A 13 -18.84 1.01 10.44
N TYR A 14 -18.86 -0.08 9.68
CA TYR A 14 -17.74 -0.47 8.80
C TYR A 14 -17.55 0.53 7.67
N PHE A 15 -18.64 0.97 7.03
CA PHE A 15 -18.59 1.97 5.97
C PHE A 15 -18.12 3.34 6.46
N LEU A 16 -18.55 3.79 7.64
CA LEU A 16 -18.10 5.05 8.23
C LEU A 16 -16.62 4.99 8.61
N SER A 17 -16.18 3.88 9.23
CA SER A 17 -14.76 3.67 9.58
C SER A 17 -13.89 3.66 8.33
N PHE A 18 -14.34 2.96 7.29
CA PHE A 18 -13.70 2.92 5.97
C PHE A 18 -13.58 4.31 5.34
N SER A 19 -14.69 5.04 5.29
CA SER A 19 -14.75 6.37 4.67
C SER A 19 -13.81 7.35 5.37
N LEU A 20 -13.76 7.31 6.71
CA LEU A 20 -12.85 8.14 7.49
C LEU A 20 -11.38 7.79 7.23
N ILE A 21 -11.03 6.49 7.30
CA ILE A 21 -9.66 6.01 7.09
C ILE A 21 -9.16 6.36 5.68
N ILE A 22 -9.95 6.05 4.65
CA ILE A 22 -9.58 6.35 3.25
C ILE A 22 -9.49 7.85 3.03
N SER A 23 -10.41 8.66 3.57
CA SER A 23 -10.37 10.12 3.43
C SER A 23 -9.07 10.70 3.99
N ILE A 24 -8.58 10.22 5.14
CA ILE A 24 -7.31 10.67 5.73
C ILE A 24 -6.13 10.30 4.83
N ILE A 25 -6.06 9.04 4.38
CA ILE A 25 -4.94 8.54 3.56
C ILE A 25 -4.89 9.28 2.22
N VAL A 26 -6.04 9.45 1.57
CA VAL A 26 -6.14 10.20 0.32
C VAL A 26 -5.78 11.66 0.56
N PHE A 27 -6.29 12.29 1.62
CA PHE A 27 -5.95 13.67 1.92
C PHE A 27 -4.44 13.88 2.03
N VAL A 28 -3.73 12.99 2.74
CA VAL A 28 -2.26 13.02 2.84
C VAL A 28 -1.60 12.95 1.47
N HIS A 29 -2.06 12.04 0.62
CA HIS A 29 -1.60 11.87 -0.75
C HIS A 29 -1.79 13.15 -1.58
N GLU A 30 -3.02 13.66 -1.65
CA GLU A 30 -3.35 14.88 -2.38
C GLU A 30 -2.59 16.09 -1.83
N CYS A 31 -2.38 16.17 -0.51
CA CYS A 31 -1.55 17.20 0.11
C CYS A 31 -0.11 17.18 -0.43
N GLY A 32 0.44 16.01 -0.72
CA GLY A 32 1.76 15.90 -1.37
C GLY A 32 1.80 16.64 -2.70
N HIS A 33 0.89 16.32 -3.61
CA HIS A 33 0.77 17.02 -4.90
C HIS A 33 0.55 18.52 -4.72
N TYR A 34 -0.38 18.89 -3.83
CA TYR A 34 -0.72 20.29 -3.57
C TYR A 34 0.50 21.10 -3.10
N ILE A 35 1.21 20.63 -2.08
CA ILE A 35 2.35 21.36 -1.50
C ILE A 35 3.44 21.60 -2.55
N VAL A 36 3.78 20.57 -3.33
CA VAL A 36 4.84 20.69 -4.34
C VAL A 36 4.36 21.50 -5.55
N ALA A 37 3.08 21.39 -5.95
CA ALA A 37 2.51 22.23 -7.00
C ALA A 37 2.60 23.73 -6.64
N LYS A 38 2.23 24.10 -5.40
CA LYS A 38 2.36 25.48 -4.92
C LYS A 38 3.82 25.93 -4.89
N ALA A 39 4.74 25.07 -4.44
CA ALA A 39 6.18 25.36 -4.44
C ALA A 39 6.74 25.58 -5.87
N CYS A 40 6.22 24.85 -6.87
CA CYS A 40 6.56 25.03 -8.28
C CYS A 40 5.80 26.18 -8.97
N LYS A 41 5.06 27.01 -8.21
CA LYS A 41 4.24 28.11 -8.73
C LYS A 41 3.22 27.62 -9.77
N VAL A 42 2.58 26.49 -9.50
CA VAL A 42 1.41 26.01 -10.24
C VAL A 42 0.16 26.46 -9.52
N LYS A 43 -0.81 27.03 -10.26
CA LYS A 43 -2.11 27.38 -9.70
C LYS A 43 -2.93 26.12 -9.52
N VAL A 44 -3.47 25.93 -8.32
CA VAL A 44 -4.39 24.83 -8.00
C VAL A 44 -5.80 25.42 -7.98
N GLU A 45 -6.68 24.86 -8.81
CA GLU A 45 -8.07 25.34 -8.90
C GLU A 45 -8.94 24.72 -7.81
N SER A 46 -8.75 23.44 -7.55
CA SER A 46 -9.52 22.73 -6.54
C SER A 46 -8.74 21.62 -5.88
N PHE A 47 -8.94 21.47 -4.57
CA PHE A 47 -8.51 20.35 -3.76
C PHE A 47 -9.78 19.63 -3.28
N SER A 48 -9.99 18.37 -3.64
CA SER A 48 -11.19 17.62 -3.26
C SER A 48 -10.84 16.35 -2.50
N ILE A 49 -11.51 16.15 -1.37
CA ILE A 49 -11.64 14.84 -0.73
C ILE A 49 -12.95 14.24 -1.23
N GLY A 50 -12.85 13.09 -1.89
CA GLY A 50 -13.96 12.42 -2.56
C GLY A 50 -14.23 12.91 -3.98
N PHE A 51 -15.20 12.24 -4.62
CA PHE A 51 -15.68 12.53 -5.97
C PHE A 51 -17.18 12.89 -5.97
N GLY A 52 -17.65 13.42 -7.10
CA GLY A 52 -19.06 13.74 -7.34
C GLY A 52 -19.47 15.14 -6.88
N PRO A 53 -20.75 15.35 -6.54
CA PRO A 53 -21.25 16.66 -6.14
C PRO A 53 -20.60 17.12 -4.83
N GLU A 54 -20.30 18.42 -4.76
CA GLU A 54 -19.74 19.08 -3.59
C GLU A 54 -20.80 19.13 -2.47
N ILE A 55 -20.47 18.57 -1.30
CA ILE A 55 -21.29 18.69 -0.09
C ILE A 55 -20.95 20.00 0.63
N PHE A 56 -19.67 20.27 0.77
CA PHE A 56 -19.15 21.44 1.48
C PHE A 56 -17.85 21.90 0.86
N GLY A 57 -17.58 23.21 0.86
CA GLY A 57 -16.31 23.73 0.40
C GLY A 57 -16.12 25.22 0.65
N PHE A 58 -14.85 25.64 0.64
CA PHE A 58 -14.43 27.02 0.85
C PHE A 58 -13.25 27.37 -0.06
N ASN A 59 -13.01 28.67 -0.26
CA ASN A 59 -11.84 29.15 -1.01
C ASN A 59 -10.77 29.59 -0.03
N ASP A 60 -9.52 29.16 -0.25
CA ASP A 60 -8.38 29.68 0.50
C ASP A 60 -7.90 31.04 -0.05
N LYS A 61 -6.95 31.67 0.67
CA LYS A 61 -6.34 32.94 0.28
C LYS A 61 -5.63 32.90 -1.08
N SER A 62 -5.26 31.72 -1.55
CA SER A 62 -4.59 31.51 -2.82
C SER A 62 -5.55 31.25 -3.98
N GLY A 63 -6.86 31.25 -3.71
CA GLY A 63 -7.93 31.01 -4.67
C GLY A 63 -8.23 29.53 -4.92
N THR A 64 -7.65 28.60 -4.15
CA THR A 64 -7.93 27.17 -4.27
C THR A 64 -9.30 26.86 -3.65
N ARG A 65 -10.18 26.17 -4.39
CA ARG A 65 -11.46 25.65 -3.85
C ARG A 65 -11.23 24.32 -3.15
N TRP A 66 -11.28 24.33 -1.81
CA TRP A 66 -11.24 23.14 -0.96
C TRP A 66 -12.64 22.54 -0.86
N LYS A 67 -12.79 21.25 -1.19
CA LYS A 67 -14.08 20.57 -1.30
C LYS A 67 -14.09 19.24 -0.55
N LEU A 68 -15.23 18.96 0.07
CA LEU A 68 -15.64 17.63 0.48
C LEU A 68 -16.80 17.19 -0.44
N SER A 69 -16.61 16.06 -1.13
CA SER A 69 -17.55 15.56 -2.13
C SER A 69 -18.25 14.28 -1.65
N ALA A 70 -19.40 13.96 -2.25
CA ALA A 70 -20.31 12.93 -1.75
C ALA A 70 -19.74 11.49 -1.72
N PHE A 71 -18.84 11.14 -2.64
CA PHE A 71 -18.28 9.78 -2.70
C PHE A 71 -16.88 9.76 -2.08
N PRO A 72 -16.67 9.16 -0.88
CA PRO A 72 -15.40 9.19 -0.15
C PRO A 72 -14.34 8.21 -0.69
N LEU A 73 -14.45 7.80 -1.96
CA LEU A 73 -13.64 6.76 -2.60
C LEU A 73 -12.44 7.32 -3.37
N GLY A 74 -11.75 8.31 -2.81
CA GLY A 74 -10.60 8.96 -3.45
C GLY A 74 -10.62 10.47 -3.26
N GLY A 75 -9.89 11.20 -4.11
CA GLY A 75 -9.68 12.63 -4.04
C GLY A 75 -8.92 13.10 -5.26
N TYR A 76 -8.72 14.41 -5.40
CA TYR A 76 -7.90 14.97 -6.47
C TYR A 76 -7.45 16.40 -6.18
N VAL A 77 -6.28 16.76 -6.71
CA VAL A 77 -5.79 18.13 -6.87
C VAL A 77 -5.89 18.55 -8.33
N LYS A 78 -6.88 19.36 -8.67
CA LYS A 78 -7.03 19.90 -10.03
C LYS A 78 -6.10 21.09 -10.22
N MET A 79 -5.13 20.97 -11.12
CA MET A 79 -4.18 22.03 -11.42
C MET A 79 -4.63 22.82 -12.65
N LEU A 80 -4.20 24.07 -12.76
CA LEU A 80 -4.49 24.90 -13.92
C LEU A 80 -3.93 24.24 -15.19
N GLY A 81 -4.81 24.00 -16.16
CA GLY A 81 -4.50 23.31 -17.41
C GLY A 81 -4.97 21.85 -17.45
N ASP A 82 -5.50 21.30 -16.36
CA ASP A 82 -6.17 19.98 -16.35
C ASP A 82 -7.62 20.10 -16.82
N THR A 83 -8.07 19.17 -17.68
CA THR A 83 -9.48 19.04 -18.08
C THR A 83 -10.33 18.40 -17.00
N ASN A 84 -9.76 17.49 -16.20
CA ASN A 84 -10.48 16.71 -15.20
C ASN A 84 -9.54 16.25 -14.07
N ALA A 85 -10.11 15.53 -13.10
CA ALA A 85 -9.40 14.97 -11.94
C ALA A 85 -8.33 13.92 -12.29
N ALA A 86 -8.27 13.43 -13.53
CA ALA A 86 -7.26 12.48 -14.00
C ALA A 86 -6.06 13.18 -14.69
N SER A 87 -5.90 14.49 -14.44
CA SER A 87 -4.84 15.35 -15.00
C SER A 87 -4.65 15.21 -16.52
N VAL A 88 -5.76 15.07 -17.25
CA VAL A 88 -5.76 15.06 -18.71
C VAL A 88 -5.59 16.50 -19.21
N PRO A 89 -4.58 16.84 -20.03
CA PRO A 89 -4.34 18.21 -20.46
C PRO A 89 -5.47 18.83 -21.27
N VAL A 90 -5.73 20.11 -21.01
CA VAL A 90 -6.50 21.00 -21.90
C VAL A 90 -5.63 21.33 -23.10
N ASP A 91 -6.28 21.62 -24.24
CA ASP A 91 -5.60 22.26 -25.37
C ASP A 91 -4.98 23.59 -24.93
N GLN A 92 -3.65 23.63 -24.85
CA GLN A 92 -2.88 24.77 -24.32
C GLN A 92 -3.09 26.06 -25.12
N GLN A 93 -3.59 25.97 -26.36
CA GLN A 93 -3.95 27.14 -27.17
C GLN A 93 -5.11 27.94 -26.57
N LYS A 94 -5.89 27.36 -25.65
CA LYS A 94 -7.02 28.00 -24.99
C LYS A 94 -6.66 28.81 -23.74
N LEU A 95 -5.41 28.71 -23.26
CA LEU A 95 -4.95 29.43 -22.06
C LEU A 95 -4.35 30.79 -22.46
N THR A 96 -4.60 31.81 -21.65
CA THR A 96 -3.93 33.11 -21.79
C THR A 96 -2.42 32.99 -21.50
N GLU A 97 -1.60 33.90 -22.01
CA GLU A 97 -0.14 33.87 -21.76
C GLU A 97 0.20 33.96 -20.25
N GLU A 98 -0.60 34.67 -19.46
CA GLU A 98 -0.45 34.71 -18.00
C GLU A 98 -0.82 33.37 -17.35
N GLU A 99 -1.90 32.72 -17.78
CA GLU A 99 -2.30 31.40 -17.27
C GLU A 99 -1.28 30.32 -17.62
N LYS A 100 -0.63 30.41 -18.79
CA LYS A 100 0.46 29.51 -19.18
C LYS A 100 1.61 29.55 -18.20
N LEU A 101 1.92 30.69 -17.56
CA LEU A 101 3.00 30.78 -16.57
C LEU A 101 2.72 29.95 -15.30
N TYR A 102 1.44 29.79 -14.94
CA TYR A 102 1.00 29.08 -13.74
C TYR A 102 0.38 27.71 -14.04
N SER A 103 0.31 27.31 -15.31
CA SER A 103 -0.21 26.01 -15.71
C SER A 103 0.76 24.88 -15.36
N PHE A 104 0.21 23.73 -15.00
CA PHE A 104 0.99 22.52 -14.74
C PHE A 104 1.73 22.02 -16.00
N HIS A 105 1.06 21.99 -17.15
CA HIS A 105 1.60 21.33 -18.34
C HIS A 105 2.74 22.09 -19.02
N THR A 106 2.87 23.39 -18.77
CA THR A 106 3.94 24.25 -19.27
C THR A 106 5.20 24.20 -18.40
N LYS A 107 5.13 23.61 -17.20
CA LYS A 107 6.30 23.50 -16.32
C LYS A 107 7.33 22.53 -16.90
N PRO A 108 8.63 22.76 -16.61
CA PRO A 108 9.68 21.80 -16.92
C PRO A 108 9.36 20.40 -16.42
N ARG A 109 9.82 19.38 -17.15
CA ARG A 109 9.52 17.97 -16.88
C ARG A 109 9.89 17.53 -15.46
N TYR A 110 11.01 18.04 -14.92
CA TYR A 110 11.43 17.72 -13.56
C TYR A 110 10.47 18.29 -12.50
N GLN A 111 9.84 19.45 -12.74
CA GLN A 111 8.82 20.01 -11.84
C GLN A 111 7.54 19.19 -11.92
N LYS A 112 7.09 18.85 -13.14
CA LYS A 112 5.92 17.97 -13.33
C LYS A 112 6.12 16.62 -12.64
N ALA A 113 7.30 16.01 -12.82
CA ALA A 113 7.67 14.77 -12.15
C ALA A 113 7.72 14.92 -10.63
N ALA A 114 8.31 16.00 -10.10
CA ALA A 114 8.36 16.24 -8.66
C ALA A 114 6.95 16.39 -8.05
N ILE A 115 6.05 17.11 -8.72
CA ILE A 115 4.66 17.29 -8.28
C ILE A 115 3.92 15.94 -8.25
N VAL A 116 4.03 15.15 -9.31
CA VAL A 116 3.38 13.83 -9.41
C VAL A 116 3.99 12.84 -8.41
N PHE A 117 5.30 12.85 -8.20
CA PHE A 117 5.95 11.98 -7.21
C PHE A 117 5.58 12.36 -5.76
N ALA A 118 5.22 13.62 -5.51
CA ALA A 118 4.98 14.12 -4.17
C ALA A 118 3.82 13.42 -3.44
N GLY A 119 2.77 12.99 -4.16
CA GLY A 119 1.64 12.29 -3.56
C GLY A 119 2.01 10.92 -2.99
N PRO A 120 2.58 10.00 -3.79
CA PRO A 120 3.06 8.71 -3.29
C PRO A 120 4.13 8.87 -2.20
N PHE A 121 5.00 9.87 -2.34
CA PHE A 121 6.02 10.17 -1.34
C PHE A 121 5.42 10.64 -0.01
N ALA A 122 4.36 11.47 -0.02
CA ALA A 122 3.65 11.89 1.19
C ALA A 122 3.03 10.68 1.92
N ASN A 123 2.46 9.72 1.20
CA ASN A 123 1.98 8.47 1.78
C ASN A 123 3.11 7.64 2.39
N MET A 124 4.26 7.56 1.74
CA MET A 124 5.43 6.87 2.29
C MET A 124 5.88 7.52 3.61
N ILE A 125 5.94 8.86 3.68
CA ILE A 125 6.25 9.60 4.92
C ILE A 125 5.21 9.32 6.00
N PHE A 126 3.92 9.43 5.69
CA PHE A 126 2.85 9.16 6.64
C PHE A 126 2.91 7.74 7.16
N THR A 127 3.20 6.76 6.30
CA THR A 127 3.39 5.37 6.70
C THR A 127 4.52 5.23 7.72
N VAL A 128 5.68 5.83 7.45
CA VAL A 128 6.83 5.79 8.39
C VAL A 128 6.46 6.43 9.73
N ILE A 129 5.76 7.57 9.73
CA ILE A 129 5.32 8.24 10.95
C ILE A 129 4.32 7.36 11.72
N ALA A 130 3.30 6.83 11.05
CA ALA A 130 2.24 6.02 11.65
C ALA A 130 2.79 4.71 12.24
N PHE A 131 3.67 4.01 11.53
CA PHE A 131 4.38 2.85 12.07
C PHE A 131 5.30 3.22 13.23
N THR A 132 5.97 4.37 13.20
CA THR A 132 6.87 4.77 14.29
C THR A 132 6.10 5.02 15.58
N ILE A 133 4.95 5.71 15.49
CA ILE A 133 4.04 5.89 16.62
C ILE A 133 3.54 4.53 17.11
N PHE A 134 3.10 3.67 16.18
CA PHE A 134 2.61 2.33 16.54
C PHE A 134 3.67 1.50 17.27
N PHE A 135 4.86 1.33 16.71
CA PHE A 135 5.93 0.53 17.31
C PHE A 135 6.49 1.15 18.58
N SER A 136 6.45 2.47 18.74
CA SER A 136 6.89 3.12 19.99
C SER A 136 5.92 2.85 21.14
N VAL A 137 4.62 2.78 20.88
CA VAL A 137 3.58 2.57 21.90
C VAL A 137 3.30 1.08 22.12
N ALA A 138 3.09 0.32 21.05
CA ALA A 138 2.80 -1.11 21.13
C ALA A 138 4.04 -1.95 21.48
N GLY A 139 5.23 -1.40 21.24
CA GLY A 139 6.51 -2.11 21.25
C GLY A 139 6.71 -2.93 19.98
N TYR A 140 7.94 -3.40 19.77
CA TYR A 140 8.31 -4.26 18.65
C TYR A 140 9.33 -5.31 19.08
N TYR A 141 9.41 -6.39 18.31
CA TYR A 141 10.37 -7.47 18.52
C TYR A 141 11.45 -7.40 17.44
N ARG A 142 12.69 -7.72 17.84
CA ARG A 142 13.82 -7.98 16.95
C ARG A 142 14.45 -9.27 17.41
N THR A 143 13.77 -10.37 17.13
CA THR A 143 14.17 -11.65 17.66
C THR A 143 15.26 -12.23 16.78
N PRO A 144 16.39 -12.73 17.34
CA PRO A 144 17.38 -13.45 16.55
C PRO A 144 16.71 -14.57 15.73
N PRO A 145 17.14 -14.86 14.50
CA PRO A 145 16.49 -15.85 13.64
C PRO A 145 16.88 -17.29 14.02
N VAL A 146 16.80 -17.59 15.32
CA VAL A 146 17.17 -18.86 15.92
C VAL A 146 15.89 -19.67 16.16
N ILE A 147 15.91 -20.93 15.73
CA ILE A 147 14.82 -21.87 15.94
C ILE A 147 14.77 -22.23 17.43
N GLY A 148 13.68 -21.89 18.09
CA GLY A 148 13.42 -22.26 19.49
C GLY A 148 12.84 -23.67 19.62
N ASN A 149 11.83 -23.99 18.82
CA ASN A 149 11.27 -25.33 18.74
C ASN A 149 10.88 -25.70 17.31
N VAL A 150 10.84 -27.00 17.02
CA VAL A 150 10.38 -27.57 15.74
C VAL A 150 9.16 -28.44 16.04
N ILE A 151 8.04 -28.13 15.39
CA ILE A 151 6.78 -28.86 15.55
C ILE A 151 6.95 -30.27 14.96
N GLU A 152 6.46 -31.29 15.66
CA GLU A 152 6.46 -32.66 15.14
C GLU A 152 5.60 -32.77 13.87
N GLU A 153 5.94 -33.69 12.97
CA GLU A 153 5.28 -33.85 11.66
C GLU A 153 5.35 -32.64 10.73
N SER A 154 6.16 -31.62 11.05
CA SER A 154 6.32 -30.43 10.21
C SER A 154 7.31 -30.59 9.06
N ALA A 155 7.19 -29.72 8.05
CA ALA A 155 8.17 -29.61 6.97
C ALA A 155 9.60 -29.33 7.48
N ALA A 156 9.76 -28.52 8.53
CA ALA A 156 11.05 -28.26 9.17
C ALA A 156 11.66 -29.53 9.80
N LYS A 157 10.84 -30.34 10.49
CA LYS A 157 11.28 -31.61 11.08
C LYS A 157 11.76 -32.58 10.01
N GLN A 158 10.98 -32.75 8.94
CA GLN A 158 11.33 -33.62 7.81
C GLN A 158 12.61 -33.17 7.09
N ALA A 159 12.87 -31.86 7.08
CA ALA A 159 14.05 -31.24 6.48
C ALA A 159 15.30 -31.27 7.37
N GLY A 160 15.21 -31.84 8.58
CA GLY A 160 16.32 -32.00 9.52
C GLY A 160 16.71 -30.73 10.28
N LEU A 161 15.82 -29.71 10.31
CA LEU A 161 16.02 -28.53 11.15
C LEU A 161 15.85 -28.90 12.63
N LEU A 162 16.67 -28.30 13.49
CA LEU A 162 16.72 -28.58 14.91
C LEU A 162 16.61 -27.28 15.72
N PRO A 163 16.12 -27.35 16.98
CA PRO A 163 16.26 -26.26 17.93
C PRO A 163 17.72 -25.81 18.05
N GLY A 164 17.96 -24.50 18.05
CA GLY A 164 19.28 -23.88 18.07
C GLY A 164 19.84 -23.50 16.70
N ASP A 165 19.27 -24.01 15.59
CA ASP A 165 19.68 -23.60 14.25
C ASP A 165 19.38 -22.11 14.03
N THR A 166 20.33 -21.39 13.43
CA THR A 166 20.13 -19.97 13.04
C THR A 166 19.86 -19.89 11.56
N ILE A 167 18.66 -19.47 11.15
CA ILE A 167 18.31 -19.28 9.74
C ILE A 167 18.96 -17.99 9.24
N THR A 168 19.83 -18.10 8.23
CA THR A 168 20.57 -16.95 7.68
C THR A 168 19.98 -16.47 6.35
N GLN A 169 19.35 -17.35 5.57
CA GLN A 169 18.80 -17.02 4.27
C GLN A 169 17.64 -17.97 3.89
N ILE A 170 16.59 -17.45 3.26
CA ILE A 170 15.50 -18.22 2.65
C ILE A 170 15.40 -17.79 1.18
N ASN A 171 15.68 -18.70 0.25
CA ASN A 171 15.88 -18.42 -1.18
C ASN A 171 16.86 -17.26 -1.38
N GLU A 172 16.45 -16.17 -2.02
CA GLU A 172 17.28 -14.97 -2.22
C GLU A 172 17.23 -13.98 -1.05
N TYR A 173 16.42 -14.24 -0.02
CA TYR A 173 16.18 -13.30 1.08
C TYR A 173 17.07 -13.60 2.27
N LYS A 174 17.95 -12.66 2.61
CA LYS A 174 18.70 -12.70 3.88
C LYS A 174 17.75 -12.52 5.05
N ILE A 175 17.88 -13.37 6.05
CA ILE A 175 17.06 -13.34 7.26
C ILE A 175 17.88 -12.70 8.37
N LYS A 176 17.38 -11.58 8.90
CA LYS A 176 18.03 -10.88 10.01
C LYS A 176 17.32 -11.12 11.34
N TYR A 177 16.00 -11.24 11.29
CA TYR A 177 15.17 -11.49 12.46
C TYR A 177 14.22 -12.66 12.23
N PHE A 178 13.76 -13.27 13.31
CA PHE A 178 12.84 -14.40 13.24
C PHE A 178 11.52 -14.02 12.54
N GLU A 179 11.06 -12.79 12.73
CA GLU A 179 9.84 -12.26 12.12
C GLU A 179 9.93 -12.21 10.57
N ASP A 180 11.14 -12.11 10.02
CA ASP A 180 11.38 -12.14 8.56
C ASP A 180 11.06 -13.52 7.98
N ILE A 181 11.19 -14.61 8.74
CA ILE A 181 11.01 -15.98 8.26
C ILE A 181 9.57 -16.20 7.78
N SER A 182 8.60 -15.94 8.67
CA SER A 182 7.17 -16.07 8.38
C SER A 182 6.79 -15.19 7.17
N ARG A 183 7.35 -13.98 7.13
CA ARG A 183 7.12 -13.00 6.07
C ARG A 183 7.60 -13.50 4.70
N VAL A 184 8.82 -14.03 4.63
CA VAL A 184 9.38 -14.58 3.39
C VAL A 184 8.57 -15.80 2.94
N ILE A 185 8.21 -16.70 3.86
CA ILE A 185 7.40 -17.89 3.57
C ILE A 185 6.03 -17.49 2.99
N MET A 186 5.33 -16.54 3.62
CA MET A 186 4.01 -16.07 3.17
C MET A 186 4.07 -15.38 1.80
N SER A 187 5.15 -14.67 1.50
CA SER A 187 5.34 -14.01 0.20
C SER A 187 5.79 -14.95 -0.92
N ASN A 188 5.94 -16.24 -0.62
CA ASN A 188 6.45 -17.21 -1.56
C ASN A 188 5.33 -18.03 -2.23
N PRO A 189 5.11 -17.84 -3.54
CA PRO A 189 4.20 -18.68 -4.29
C PRO A 189 4.77 -20.09 -4.50
N GLU A 190 6.10 -20.24 -4.47
CA GLU A 190 6.77 -21.51 -4.70
C GLU A 190 6.38 -22.52 -3.62
N THR A 191 6.11 -23.75 -4.05
CA THR A 191 5.85 -24.85 -3.13
C THR A 191 7.14 -25.31 -2.45
N ARG A 192 8.32 -25.03 -2.99
CA ARG A 192 9.61 -25.39 -2.39
C ARG A 192 10.42 -24.14 -2.04
N ILE A 193 11.06 -24.16 -0.88
CA ILE A 193 11.96 -23.11 -0.43
C ILE A 193 13.31 -23.71 -0.04
N GLU A 194 14.39 -23.07 -0.45
CA GLU A 194 15.74 -23.34 0.02
C GLU A 194 15.99 -22.51 1.28
N ILE A 195 16.49 -23.15 2.34
CA ILE A 195 16.86 -22.52 3.60
C ILE A 195 18.35 -22.75 3.82
N LYS A 196 19.09 -21.66 4.03
CA LYS A 196 20.45 -21.71 4.56
C LYS A 196 20.39 -21.40 6.05
N TYR A 197 21.08 -22.22 6.83
CA TYR A 197 21.13 -22.09 8.29
C TYR A 197 22.53 -22.40 8.82
N SER A 198 22.84 -21.86 9.98
CA SER A 198 24.07 -22.13 10.71
C SER A 198 23.78 -23.01 11.92
N ARG A 199 24.56 -24.08 12.08
CA ARG A 199 24.55 -24.98 13.23
C ARG A 199 26.00 -25.16 13.67
N ASN A 200 26.33 -24.82 14.93
CA ASN A 200 27.70 -24.87 15.45
C ASN A 200 28.73 -24.11 14.60
N ASN A 201 28.35 -22.94 14.05
CA ASN A 201 29.16 -22.10 13.15
C ASN A 201 29.49 -22.71 11.77
N GLU A 202 28.88 -23.83 11.40
CA GLU A 202 28.96 -24.38 10.06
C GLU A 202 27.69 -24.06 9.28
N GLU A 203 27.83 -23.77 7.98
CA GLU A 203 26.70 -23.48 7.10
C GLU A 203 26.13 -24.75 6.48
N TYR A 204 24.82 -24.91 6.62
CA TYR A 204 24.04 -25.99 6.04
C TYR A 204 22.96 -25.43 5.13
N ARG A 205 22.47 -26.30 4.23
CA ARG A 205 21.36 -26.00 3.33
C ARG A 205 20.35 -27.12 3.36
N THR A 206 19.08 -26.76 3.32
CA THR A 206 17.98 -27.73 3.19
C THR A 206 16.90 -27.15 2.27
N ILE A 207 16.13 -28.03 1.66
CA ILE A 207 14.99 -27.65 0.80
C ILE A 207 13.76 -28.29 1.40
N LEU A 208 12.72 -27.49 1.61
CA LEU A 208 11.46 -27.97 2.18
C LEU A 208 10.26 -27.33 1.52
N THR A 209 9.09 -27.93 1.72
CA THR A 209 7.82 -27.44 1.19
C THR A 209 6.97 -26.90 2.32
N PRO A 210 6.64 -25.59 2.38
CA PRO A 210 5.72 -25.05 3.37
C PRO A 210 4.35 -25.73 3.27
N PHE A 211 3.69 -25.89 4.41
CA PHE A 211 2.34 -26.44 4.50
C PHE A 211 1.37 -25.38 5.03
N THR A 212 0.10 -25.52 4.69
CA THR A 212 -0.95 -24.59 5.12
C THR A 212 -1.48 -25.01 6.48
N VAL A 213 -1.63 -24.05 7.38
CA VAL A 213 -2.32 -24.20 8.67
C VAL A 213 -3.40 -23.14 8.80
N GLU A 214 -4.47 -23.46 9.54
CA GLU A 214 -5.38 -22.44 10.02
C GLU A 214 -4.69 -21.59 11.09
N ASP A 215 -4.83 -20.28 10.97
CA ASP A 215 -4.33 -19.31 11.93
C ASP A 215 -5.33 -18.16 12.11
N ARG A 216 -5.06 -17.27 13.07
CA ARG A 216 -5.85 -16.05 13.24
C ARG A 216 -5.02 -14.82 12.89
N ASP A 217 -5.58 -13.96 12.05
CA ASP A 217 -4.95 -12.68 11.73
C ASP A 217 -4.97 -11.72 12.94
N VAL A 218 -4.33 -10.56 12.78
CA VAL A 218 -4.29 -9.49 13.79
C VAL A 218 -5.67 -8.96 14.17
N PHE A 219 -6.73 -9.27 13.42
CA PHE A 219 -8.12 -8.90 13.70
C PHE A 219 -8.93 -10.05 14.33
N GLY A 220 -8.38 -11.26 14.37
CA GLY A 220 -9.01 -12.47 14.89
C GLY A 220 -9.80 -13.27 13.86
N ASN A 221 -9.71 -12.92 12.57
CA ASN A 221 -10.32 -13.71 11.50
C ASN A 221 -9.50 -14.98 11.26
N ILE A 222 -10.18 -16.09 10.96
CA ILE A 222 -9.52 -17.32 10.53
C ILE A 222 -8.93 -17.05 9.14
N ILE A 223 -7.63 -17.33 9.00
CA ILE A 223 -6.89 -17.23 7.76
C ILE A 223 -6.10 -18.52 7.54
N GLU A 224 -5.88 -18.86 6.29
CA GLU A 224 -4.92 -19.89 5.92
C GLU A 224 -3.53 -19.27 5.82
N ARG A 225 -2.57 -19.81 6.56
CA ARG A 225 -1.18 -19.35 6.55
C ARG A 225 -0.25 -20.49 6.17
N LYS A 226 0.65 -20.23 5.22
CA LYS A 226 1.79 -21.12 4.94
C LYS A 226 2.84 -21.00 6.05
N THR A 227 3.28 -22.14 6.58
CA THR A 227 4.33 -22.23 7.59
C THR A 227 5.26 -23.41 7.32
N ILE A 228 6.37 -23.44 8.03
CA ILE A 228 7.33 -24.56 8.02
C ILE A 228 7.35 -25.31 9.35
N GLY A 229 6.60 -24.84 10.34
CA GLY A 229 6.43 -25.50 11.64
C GLY A 229 7.57 -25.25 12.63
N ILE A 230 8.10 -24.02 12.67
CA ILE A 230 9.10 -23.60 13.66
C ILE A 230 8.53 -22.52 14.57
N THR A 231 9.02 -22.45 15.81
CA THR A 231 8.76 -21.35 16.74
C THR A 231 10.07 -20.70 17.17
N SER A 232 9.98 -19.43 17.53
CA SER A 232 11.12 -18.65 18.02
C SER A 232 11.54 -19.11 19.42
N ILE A 233 12.78 -18.79 19.79
CA ILE A 233 13.21 -18.74 21.20
C ILE A 233 12.30 -17.81 22.01
N ASN A 234 12.28 -18.01 23.33
CA ASN A 234 11.42 -17.28 24.26
C ASN A 234 11.58 -15.76 24.10
N MET A 235 10.48 -15.06 23.84
CA MET A 235 10.46 -13.62 23.51
C MET A 235 10.49 -12.71 24.75
N ILE A 236 10.49 -13.27 25.96
CA ILE A 236 10.50 -12.51 27.21
C ILE A 236 11.74 -11.60 27.25
N GLY A 237 11.53 -10.29 27.39
CA GLY A 237 12.60 -9.28 27.45
C GLY A 237 13.11 -8.78 26.10
N LEU A 238 12.69 -9.35 24.97
CA LEU A 238 13.07 -8.90 23.62
C LEU A 238 12.17 -7.78 23.08
N LYS A 239 11.09 -7.44 23.80
CA LYS A 239 10.20 -6.34 23.44
C LYS A 239 10.91 -5.01 23.64
N GLN A 240 11.18 -4.33 22.53
CA GLN A 240 11.79 -3.00 22.50
C GLN A 240 10.71 -1.92 22.37
N SER A 241 10.98 -0.76 22.96
CA SER A 241 10.11 0.44 22.86
C SER A 241 10.89 1.71 22.55
N SER A 242 12.15 1.60 22.09
CA SER A 242 12.96 2.77 21.78
C SER A 242 12.42 3.47 20.53
N PHE A 243 12.24 4.79 20.61
CA PHE A 243 11.72 5.59 19.49
C PHE A 243 12.63 5.50 18.25
N LEU A 244 13.95 5.58 18.43
CA LEU A 244 14.91 5.49 17.31
C LEU A 244 14.88 4.11 16.63
N GLY A 245 14.76 3.04 17.42
CA GLY A 245 14.67 1.70 16.86
C GLY A 245 13.30 1.45 16.21
N ALA A 246 12.21 2.04 16.75
CA ALA A 246 10.90 2.07 16.12
C ALA A 246 10.95 2.82 14.78
N ALA A 247 11.55 4.00 14.70
CA ALA A 247 11.71 4.74 13.46
C ALA A 247 12.51 3.96 12.40
N SER A 248 13.63 3.35 12.81
CA SER A 248 14.43 2.48 11.95
C SER A 248 13.62 1.26 11.47
N LEU A 249 12.83 0.64 12.35
CA LEU A 249 11.95 -0.47 11.98
C LEU A 249 10.88 -0.01 11.00
N SER A 250 10.22 1.12 11.24
CA SER A 250 9.18 1.69 10.38
C SER A 250 9.65 1.92 8.95
N VAL A 251 10.88 2.43 8.76
CA VAL A 251 11.44 2.60 7.40
C VAL A 251 11.58 1.24 6.70
N ASN A 252 12.10 0.23 7.40
CA ASN A 252 12.23 -1.11 6.86
C ASN A 252 10.86 -1.75 6.57
N GLU A 253 9.88 -1.60 7.47
CA GLU A 253 8.53 -2.12 7.31
C GLU A 253 7.80 -1.44 6.15
N THR A 254 7.93 -0.12 5.99
CA THR A 254 7.37 0.61 4.84
C THR A 254 7.97 0.10 3.54
N TYR A 255 9.30 0.06 3.43
CA TYR A 255 9.98 -0.44 2.23
C TYR A 255 9.58 -1.88 1.92
N HIS A 256 9.59 -2.74 2.93
CA HIS A 256 9.24 -4.14 2.77
C HIS A 256 7.78 -4.33 2.33
N THR A 257 6.84 -3.64 2.97
CA THR A 257 5.42 -3.68 2.62
C THR A 257 5.21 -3.23 1.17
N MET A 258 5.86 -2.15 0.75
CA MET A 258 5.79 -1.68 -0.64
C MET A 258 6.36 -2.72 -1.62
N CYS A 259 7.53 -3.30 -1.34
CA CYS A 259 8.13 -4.33 -2.19
C CYS A 259 7.26 -5.59 -2.27
N LEU A 260 6.67 -6.04 -1.16
CA LEU A 260 5.76 -7.18 -1.15
C LEU A 260 4.53 -6.92 -2.01
N THR A 261 3.94 -5.72 -1.92
CA THR A 261 2.78 -5.34 -2.71
C THR A 261 3.09 -5.36 -4.20
N ILE A 262 4.22 -4.79 -4.62
CA ILE A 262 4.67 -4.83 -6.02
C ILE A 262 4.93 -6.27 -6.47
N LYS A 263 5.64 -7.07 -5.65
CA LYS A 263 5.93 -8.47 -5.95
C LYS A 263 4.66 -9.30 -6.09
N ALA A 264 3.69 -9.12 -5.20
CA ALA A 264 2.40 -9.82 -5.24
C ALA A 264 1.63 -9.50 -6.53
N LEU A 265 1.57 -8.22 -6.91
CA LEU A 265 0.94 -7.80 -8.17
C LEU A 265 1.63 -8.42 -9.39
N PHE A 266 2.96 -8.38 -9.43
CA PHE A 266 3.72 -8.99 -10.53
C PHE A 266 3.50 -10.51 -10.62
N GLN A 267 3.45 -11.21 -9.48
CA GLN A 267 3.18 -12.65 -9.45
C GLN A 267 1.77 -13.00 -9.94
N ILE A 268 0.78 -12.13 -9.71
CA ILE A 268 -0.57 -12.31 -10.27
C ILE A 268 -0.51 -12.16 -11.80
N VAL A 269 0.18 -11.14 -12.31
CA VAL A 269 0.32 -10.90 -13.76
C VAL A 269 1.04 -12.05 -14.48
N VAL A 270 2.08 -12.62 -13.86
CA VAL A 270 2.85 -13.76 -14.43
C VAL A 270 2.15 -15.12 -14.17
N GLY A 271 1.03 -15.15 -13.44
CA GLY A 271 0.26 -16.37 -13.16
C GLY A 271 0.86 -17.27 -12.06
N LYS A 272 1.82 -16.77 -11.28
CA LYS A 272 2.37 -17.48 -10.10
C LYS A 272 1.49 -17.37 -8.86
N ARG A 273 0.55 -16.42 -8.83
CA ARG A 273 -0.34 -16.16 -7.70
C ARG A 273 -1.78 -15.99 -8.19
N SER A 274 -2.74 -16.49 -7.42
CA SER A 274 -4.16 -16.48 -7.80
C SER A 274 -4.74 -15.07 -7.76
N ILE A 275 -5.52 -14.70 -8.78
CA ILE A 275 -6.26 -13.43 -8.82
C ILE A 275 -7.36 -13.36 -7.75
N ASN A 276 -7.79 -14.51 -7.21
CA ASN A 276 -8.78 -14.59 -6.14
C ASN A 276 -8.27 -14.02 -4.81
N GLU A 277 -6.95 -13.83 -4.67
CA GLU A 277 -6.34 -13.25 -3.46
C GLU A 277 -6.43 -11.71 -3.42
N ILE A 278 -6.82 -11.06 -4.52
CA ILE A 278 -7.03 -9.60 -4.55
C ILE A 278 -8.25 -9.25 -3.71
N GLY A 279 -8.02 -8.51 -2.63
CA GLY A 279 -9.08 -7.91 -1.83
C GLY A 279 -9.60 -6.62 -2.44
N GLY A 280 -10.91 -6.42 -2.42
CA GLY A 280 -11.58 -5.22 -2.89
C GLY A 280 -11.97 -4.23 -1.79
N PRO A 281 -12.78 -3.21 -2.14
CA PRO A 281 -13.24 -2.18 -1.22
C PRO A 281 -14.04 -2.73 -0.03
N ILE A 282 -14.75 -3.85 -0.20
CA ILE A 282 -15.60 -4.41 0.85
C ILE A 282 -14.73 -5.05 1.93
N LYS A 283 -13.68 -5.78 1.53
CA LYS A 283 -12.70 -6.34 2.47
C LYS A 283 -11.93 -5.24 3.20
N ILE A 284 -11.55 -4.17 2.51
CA ILE A 284 -10.94 -2.99 3.16
C ILE A 284 -11.92 -2.35 4.15
N ALA A 285 -13.21 -2.26 3.83
CA ALA A 285 -14.21 -1.70 4.74
C ALA A 285 -14.44 -2.57 5.99
N LYS A 286 -14.48 -3.90 5.82
CA LYS A 286 -14.51 -4.86 6.93
C LYS A 286 -13.31 -4.68 7.85
N TYR A 287 -12.09 -4.65 7.30
CA TYR A 287 -10.87 -4.46 8.10
C TYR A 287 -10.80 -3.07 8.74
N SER A 288 -11.29 -2.03 8.07
CA SER A 288 -11.41 -0.68 8.62
C SER A 288 -12.26 -0.69 9.89
N GLY A 289 -13.45 -1.30 9.84
CA GLY A 289 -14.31 -1.43 11.01
C GLY A 289 -13.75 -2.33 12.11
N GLN A 290 -13.08 -3.44 11.75
CA GLN A 290 -12.40 -4.29 12.72
C GLN A 290 -11.23 -3.56 13.42
N SER A 291 -10.47 -2.76 12.68
CA SER A 291 -9.41 -1.92 13.24
C SER A 291 -9.98 -0.89 14.22
N ALA A 292 -11.08 -0.24 13.87
CA ALA A 292 -11.76 0.75 14.71
C ALA A 292 -12.30 0.14 16.01
N LYS A 293 -12.85 -1.09 15.96
CA LYS A 293 -13.26 -1.85 17.16
C LYS A 293 -12.09 -2.19 18.09
N LYS A 294 -10.89 -2.40 17.54
CA LYS A 294 -9.67 -2.67 18.32
C LYS A 294 -9.01 -1.41 18.89
N GLY A 295 -9.51 -0.22 18.53
CA GLY A 295 -9.05 1.06 19.05
C GLY A 295 -8.04 1.77 18.16
N LEU A 296 -7.67 2.98 18.58
CA LEU A 296 -6.94 3.96 17.76
C LEU A 296 -5.58 3.44 17.26
N MET A 297 -4.86 2.67 18.07
CA MET A 297 -3.56 2.12 17.68
C MET A 297 -3.68 1.13 16.51
N MET A 298 -4.75 0.34 16.47
CA MET A 298 -4.99 -0.60 15.37
C MET A 298 -5.45 0.13 14.11
N VAL A 299 -6.25 1.19 14.27
CA VAL A 299 -6.60 2.10 13.15
C VAL A 299 -5.34 2.72 12.55
N LEU A 300 -4.42 3.21 13.38
CA LEU A 300 -3.16 3.81 12.93
C LEU A 300 -2.27 2.79 12.20
N TYR A 301 -2.14 1.58 12.74
CA TYR A 301 -1.42 0.49 12.10
C TYR A 301 -2.04 0.12 10.74
N PHE A 302 -3.37 0.01 10.67
CA PHE A 302 -4.07 -0.30 9.43
C PHE A 302 -3.94 0.83 8.40
N MET A 303 -4.03 2.10 8.83
CA MET A 303 -3.78 3.25 7.98
C MET A 303 -2.36 3.24 7.40
N ALA A 304 -1.36 2.87 8.19
CA ALA A 304 0.01 2.72 7.72
C ALA A 304 0.13 1.66 6.61
N ILE A 305 -0.44 0.46 6.81
CA ILE A 305 -0.43 -0.60 5.79
C ILE A 305 -1.09 -0.12 4.49
N ILE A 306 -2.28 0.45 4.57
CA ILE A 306 -3.01 0.91 3.38
C ILE A 306 -2.26 2.06 2.69
N SER A 307 -1.67 2.98 3.46
CA SER A 307 -0.88 4.09 2.91
C SER A 307 0.40 3.60 2.19
N ALA A 308 1.11 2.62 2.75
CA ALA A 308 2.26 1.99 2.09
C ALA A 308 1.85 1.31 0.77
N ASN A 309 0.73 0.57 0.80
CA ASN A 309 0.21 -0.09 -0.40
C ASN A 309 -0.21 0.91 -1.47
N LEU A 310 -0.87 2.00 -1.08
CA LEU A 310 -1.26 3.07 -2.00
C LEU A 310 -0.03 3.77 -2.59
N ALA A 311 1.00 4.04 -1.77
CA ALA A 311 2.28 4.58 -2.27
C ALA A 311 2.94 3.62 -3.28
N ALA A 312 2.99 2.33 -2.99
CA ALA A 312 3.57 1.32 -3.88
C ALA A 312 2.82 1.23 -5.21
N ILE A 313 1.49 1.14 -5.16
CA ILE A 313 0.63 1.01 -6.35
C ILE A 313 0.72 2.28 -7.19
N ASN A 314 0.64 3.47 -6.59
CA ASN A 314 0.71 4.73 -7.32
C ASN A 314 2.08 4.98 -7.94
N LEU A 315 3.15 4.29 -7.54
CA LEU A 315 4.45 4.37 -8.21
C LEU A 315 4.59 3.43 -9.42
N LEU A 316 3.62 2.54 -9.65
CA LEU A 316 3.65 1.64 -10.81
C LEU A 316 3.46 2.41 -12.12
N PRO A 317 4.13 1.99 -13.22
CA PRO A 317 4.00 2.62 -14.54
C PRO A 317 2.68 2.21 -15.23
N ILE A 318 1.56 2.35 -14.53
CA ILE A 318 0.21 2.03 -15.02
C ILE A 318 -0.49 3.36 -15.35
N PRO A 319 -1.06 3.51 -16.55
CA PRO A 319 -1.84 4.71 -16.88
C PRO A 319 -2.98 4.94 -15.88
N LEU A 320 -3.33 6.21 -15.61
CA LEU A 320 -4.25 6.67 -14.55
C LEU A 320 -3.62 6.79 -13.15
N LEU A 321 -2.50 6.12 -12.87
CA LEU A 321 -1.74 6.29 -11.63
C LEU A 321 -0.61 7.31 -11.82
N ASP A 322 -0.12 7.87 -10.72
CA ASP A 322 1.00 8.84 -10.73
C ASP A 322 2.24 8.30 -11.43
N GLY A 323 2.59 7.05 -11.19
CA GLY A 323 3.70 6.34 -11.81
C GLY A 323 3.55 6.21 -13.33
N GLY A 324 2.32 6.18 -13.84
CA GLY A 324 2.04 6.28 -15.26
C GLY A 324 2.44 7.63 -15.85
N HIS A 325 2.16 8.74 -15.14
CA HIS A 325 2.61 10.07 -15.53
C HIS A 325 4.13 10.22 -15.40
N LEU A 326 4.74 9.66 -14.35
CA LEU A 326 6.20 9.64 -14.21
C LEU A 326 6.87 8.88 -15.36
N PHE A 327 6.34 7.71 -15.69
CA PHE A 327 6.82 6.90 -16.82
C PHE A 327 6.65 7.65 -18.16
N HIS A 328 5.54 8.36 -18.32
CA HIS A 328 5.32 9.22 -19.47
C HIS A 328 6.39 10.31 -19.60
N TYR A 329 6.74 11.01 -18.51
CA TYR A 329 7.79 12.03 -18.54
C TYR A 329 9.18 11.44 -18.81
N ILE A 330 9.45 10.21 -18.37
CA ILE A 330 10.67 9.48 -18.74
C ILE A 330 10.71 9.26 -20.26
N ILE A 331 9.60 8.79 -20.86
CA ILE A 331 9.51 8.60 -22.32
C ILE A 331 9.73 9.93 -23.06
N GLU A 332 9.06 11.00 -22.65
CA GLU A 332 9.25 12.33 -23.28
C GLU A 332 10.69 12.84 -23.14
N ALA A 333 11.35 12.57 -22.02
CA ALA A 333 12.77 12.90 -21.81
C ALA A 333 13.69 12.16 -22.79
N VAL A 334 13.41 10.88 -23.04
CA VAL A 334 14.16 10.04 -24.00
C VAL A 334 13.91 10.47 -25.44
N ILE A 335 12.64 10.66 -25.83
CA ILE A 335 12.27 11.00 -27.21
C ILE A 335 12.51 12.51 -27.51
N ARG A 336 12.75 13.33 -26.47
CA ARG A 336 12.94 14.79 -26.55
C ARG A 336 11.81 15.56 -27.24
N ARG A 337 10.61 14.98 -27.29
CA ARG A 337 9.38 15.63 -27.78
C ARG A 337 8.22 15.23 -26.91
N ASP A 338 7.19 16.08 -26.87
CA ASP A 338 5.98 15.81 -26.11
C ASP A 338 5.12 14.79 -26.85
N LEU A 339 4.44 13.93 -26.09
CA LEU A 339 3.53 12.94 -26.67
C LEU A 339 2.22 13.60 -27.07
N SER A 340 1.61 13.12 -28.16
CA SER A 340 0.37 13.72 -28.64
C SER A 340 -0.78 13.54 -27.64
N LEU A 341 -1.65 14.54 -27.55
CA LEU A 341 -2.87 14.50 -26.71
C LEU A 341 -3.72 13.25 -26.99
N LYS A 342 -3.69 12.74 -28.23
CA LYS A 342 -4.41 11.53 -28.63
C LYS A 342 -3.88 10.30 -27.90
N TYR A 343 -2.56 10.13 -27.83
CA TYR A 343 -1.94 9.02 -27.10
C TYR A 343 -2.19 9.09 -25.60
N GLN A 344 -2.12 10.29 -25.00
CA GLN A 344 -2.40 10.49 -23.58
C GLN A 344 -3.84 10.10 -23.23
N LYS A 345 -4.83 10.51 -24.05
CA LYS A 345 -6.23 10.10 -23.87
C LYS A 345 -6.39 8.58 -23.97
N TYR A 346 -5.79 7.93 -24.98
CA TYR A 346 -5.86 6.47 -25.09
C TYR A 346 -5.23 5.76 -23.90
N ALA A 347 -4.06 6.22 -23.42
CA ALA A 347 -3.41 5.64 -22.26
C ALA A 347 -4.30 5.73 -21.02
N VAL A 348 -4.87 6.91 -20.73
CA VAL A 348 -5.78 7.11 -19.58
C VAL A 348 -7.03 6.25 -19.70
N THR A 349 -7.67 6.20 -20.88
CA THR A 349 -8.86 5.36 -21.09
C THR A 349 -8.53 3.88 -20.90
N PHE A 350 -7.43 3.40 -21.46
CA PHE A 350 -6.98 2.02 -21.32
C PHE A 350 -6.69 1.66 -19.85
N GLY A 351 -5.98 2.54 -19.12
CA GLY A 351 -5.72 2.38 -17.70
C GLY A 351 -7.01 2.33 -16.88
N ALA A 352 -7.96 3.22 -17.15
CA ALA A 352 -9.27 3.22 -16.51
C ALA A 352 -10.04 1.91 -16.78
N THR A 353 -10.04 1.40 -18.01
CA THR A 353 -10.67 0.12 -18.34
C THR A 353 -10.06 -1.04 -17.55
N ILE A 354 -8.73 -1.14 -17.48
CA ILE A 354 -8.06 -2.16 -16.68
C ILE A 354 -8.42 -2.03 -15.20
N LEU A 355 -8.40 -0.81 -14.66
CA LEU A 355 -8.74 -0.56 -13.26
C LEU A 355 -10.17 -1.00 -12.94
N PHE A 356 -11.14 -0.67 -13.78
CA PHE A 356 -12.54 -1.10 -13.58
C PHE A 356 -12.71 -2.61 -13.68
N LEU A 357 -11.99 -3.29 -14.58
CA LEU A 357 -11.99 -4.75 -14.67
C LEU A 357 -11.40 -5.39 -13.40
N LEU A 358 -10.26 -4.88 -12.92
CA LEU A 358 -9.66 -5.35 -11.67
C LEU A 358 -10.57 -5.10 -10.47
N MET A 359 -11.24 -3.95 -10.42
CA MET A 359 -12.22 -3.62 -9.37
C MET A 359 -13.40 -4.60 -9.38
N ALA A 360 -13.92 -4.96 -10.57
CA ALA A 360 -14.99 -5.94 -10.69
C ALA A 360 -14.56 -7.33 -10.20
N VAL A 361 -13.34 -7.76 -10.54
CA VAL A 361 -12.76 -9.01 -10.01
C VAL A 361 -12.61 -8.96 -8.50
N ALA A 362 -12.05 -7.87 -7.95
CA ALA A 362 -11.85 -7.71 -6.51
C ALA A 362 -13.18 -7.71 -5.74
N ILE A 363 -14.22 -7.04 -6.26
CA ILE A 363 -15.57 -7.07 -5.68
C ILE A 363 -16.16 -8.48 -5.75
N THR A 364 -15.97 -9.20 -6.86
CA THR A 364 -16.43 -10.59 -7.00
C THR A 364 -15.75 -11.51 -5.98
N ASN A 365 -14.45 -11.34 -5.77
CA ASN A 365 -13.70 -12.07 -4.75
C ASN A 365 -14.21 -11.75 -3.34
N ASP A 366 -14.44 -10.46 -3.04
CA ASP A 366 -14.96 -10.02 -1.75
C ASP A 366 -16.31 -10.66 -1.45
N ILE A 367 -17.22 -10.71 -2.43
CA ILE A 367 -18.54 -11.34 -2.29
C ILE A 367 -18.40 -12.84 -2.01
N ARG A 368 -17.55 -13.55 -2.76
CA ARG A 368 -17.28 -14.99 -2.55
C ARG A 368 -16.63 -15.33 -1.22
N HIS A 369 -16.01 -14.36 -0.54
CA HIS A 369 -15.44 -14.56 0.79
C HIS A 369 -16.39 -14.14 1.91
N LEU A 370 -17.51 -13.48 1.58
CA LEU A 370 -18.55 -13.10 2.53
C LEU A 370 -19.67 -14.14 2.64
N PHE A 371 -19.93 -14.87 1.55
CA PHE A 371 -20.87 -15.98 1.44
C PHE A 371 -20.11 -17.25 1.12
#